data_AF-A0A2D6ZDQ5-F1
#
_entry.id   AF-A0A2D6ZDQ5-F1
#
_cell.length_a   1.000
_cell.length_b   1.000
_cell.length_c   1.000
_cell.angle_alpha   90.00
_cell.angle_beta   90.00
_cell.angle_gamma   90.00
#
_symmetry.space_group_name_H-M   'P 1'
#
loop_
_entity.id
_entity.type
_entity.pdbx_description
1 polymer ?
#
loop_
_entity_poly.entity_id
_entity_poly.type
_entity_poly.pdbx_seq_one_letter_code
_entity_poly.pdbx_strand_id
1 'polypeptide(L)'
;MRNIAGISSDFNFEHFLRFFPSLGKASMQASMIDFCVDEILGFECSGAGEHLIVNIRKQGQDSWWIEARLAELFDIEERHIGYCGLKDRYAVTYHWYSLYLPNRFVNITDLSHTDFEVL
;
A
#
# COMPACT_ATOMS: atom_id res chain seq x y z
N MET A 1 11.62 -32.97 -29.19
CA MET A 1 12.50 -31.86 -28.75
C MET A 1 12.19 -30.64 -29.60
N ARG A 2 11.48 -29.64 -29.04
CA ARG A 2 11.30 -28.33 -29.71
C ARG A 2 12.23 -27.34 -29.03
N ASN A 3 13.09 -26.75 -29.84
CA ASN A 3 14.12 -25.80 -29.47
C ASN A 3 13.46 -24.45 -29.11
N ILE A 4 13.68 -23.96 -27.89
CA ILE A 4 13.19 -22.66 -27.40
C ILE A 4 14.40 -21.73 -27.27
N ALA A 5 15.06 -21.46 -28.40
CA ALA A 5 16.09 -20.43 -28.49
C ALA A 5 15.46 -19.23 -29.21
N GLY A 6 15.11 -18.19 -28.47
CA GLY A 6 14.57 -16.97 -29.06
C GLY A 6 13.81 -16.09 -28.08
N ILE A 7 14.42 -15.70 -26.95
CA ILE A 7 13.98 -14.50 -26.24
C ILE A 7 15.12 -13.50 -26.40
N SER A 8 15.05 -12.70 -27.46
CA SER A 8 15.94 -11.55 -27.62
C SER A 8 15.56 -10.50 -26.57
N SER A 9 16.56 -10.01 -25.84
CA SER A 9 16.45 -9.05 -24.74
C SER A 9 16.31 -7.60 -25.19
N ASP A 10 15.71 -7.35 -26.36
CA ASP A 10 15.64 -6.01 -26.95
C ASP A 10 14.25 -5.40 -26.79
N PHE A 11 13.83 -5.17 -25.54
CA PHE A 11 12.65 -4.37 -25.27
C PHE A 11 13.02 -2.88 -25.34
N ASN A 12 12.70 -2.22 -26.45
CA ASN A 12 12.95 -0.79 -26.66
C ASN A 12 11.62 -0.01 -26.66
N PHE A 13 11.39 0.78 -25.60
CA PHE A 13 10.19 1.60 -25.42
C PHE A 13 9.99 2.68 -26.51
N GLU A 14 11.07 3.18 -27.10
CA GLU A 14 11.03 4.29 -28.09
C GLU A 14 10.57 3.83 -29.47
N HIS A 15 10.63 2.52 -29.76
CA HIS A 15 10.18 1.92 -31.02
C HIS A 15 8.88 1.12 -30.89
N PHE A 16 8.05 1.44 -29.89
CA PHE A 16 6.73 0.82 -29.74
C PHE A 16 5.79 1.30 -30.86
N LEU A 17 5.89 0.65 -32.03
CA LEU A 17 5.04 0.89 -33.18
C LEU A 17 3.58 0.65 -32.77
N ARG A 18 2.73 1.65 -32.99
CA ARG A 18 1.27 1.66 -32.76
C ARG A 18 0.47 0.62 -33.60
N PHE A 19 1.12 -0.40 -34.15
CA PHE A 19 0.60 -1.24 -35.23
C PHE A 19 0.82 -2.75 -35.02
N PHE A 20 1.20 -3.21 -33.83
CA PHE A 20 1.09 -4.64 -33.55
C PHE A 20 -0.40 -5.01 -33.50
N PRO A 21 -0.83 -6.11 -34.18
CA PRO A 21 -2.18 -6.63 -34.00
C PRO A 21 -2.38 -6.93 -32.51
N SER A 22 -3.61 -6.74 -32.01
CA SER A 22 -3.89 -7.04 -30.61
C SER A 22 -3.52 -8.51 -30.31
N LEU A 23 -2.69 -8.72 -29.31
CA LEU A 23 -2.32 -10.07 -28.87
C LEU A 23 -3.47 -10.75 -28.12
N GLY A 24 -4.45 -9.97 -27.66
CA GLY A 24 -5.64 -10.44 -26.96
C GLY A 24 -6.34 -9.30 -26.22
N LYS A 25 -7.23 -9.66 -25.30
CA LYS A 25 -7.84 -8.76 -24.32
C LYS A 25 -7.56 -9.31 -22.92
N ALA A 26 -7.37 -8.43 -21.95
CA ALA A 26 -7.25 -8.77 -20.55
C ALA A 26 -8.16 -7.85 -19.72
N SER A 27 -8.59 -8.35 -18.56
CA SER A 27 -9.19 -7.52 -17.52
C SER A 27 -8.15 -7.28 -16.44
N MET A 28 -8.06 -6.05 -15.93
CA MET A 28 -7.21 -5.69 -14.79
C MET A 28 -8.11 -5.24 -13.65
N GLN A 29 -7.76 -5.62 -12.42
CA GLN A 29 -8.49 -5.22 -11.21
C GLN A 29 -9.99 -5.59 -11.28
N ALA A 30 -10.29 -6.81 -11.76
CA ALA A 30 -11.66 -7.30 -11.90
C ALA A 30 -12.36 -7.46 -10.53
N SER A 31 -11.57 -7.72 -9.49
CA SER A 31 -11.91 -7.68 -8.08
C SER A 31 -10.80 -6.99 -7.28
N MET A 32 -11.08 -6.58 -6.04
CA MET A 32 -10.10 -5.91 -5.18
C MET A 32 -8.87 -6.79 -4.87
N ILE A 33 -9.01 -8.11 -4.84
CA ILE A 33 -7.91 -9.03 -4.55
C ILE A 33 -6.99 -9.26 -5.77
N ASP A 34 -7.42 -8.84 -6.96
CA ASP A 34 -6.59 -8.93 -8.17
C ASP A 34 -5.53 -7.83 -8.23
N PHE A 35 -5.59 -6.86 -7.31
CA PHE A 35 -4.63 -5.77 -7.20
C PHE A 35 -4.22 -5.58 -5.75
N CYS A 36 -3.03 -6.07 -5.43
CA CYS A 36 -2.43 -6.02 -4.11
C CYS A 36 -1.19 -5.14 -4.14
N VAL A 37 -1.13 -4.16 -3.23
CA VAL A 37 0.04 -3.28 -3.07
C VAL A 37 0.60 -3.48 -1.68
N ASP A 38 1.83 -3.97 -1.61
CA ASP A 38 2.59 -4.08 -0.36
C ASP A 38 3.66 -3.00 -0.32
N GLU A 39 3.57 -2.10 0.65
CA GLU A 39 4.53 -1.01 0.77
C GLU A 39 5.81 -1.46 1.47
N ILE A 40 6.92 -1.26 0.77
CA ILE A 40 8.26 -1.51 1.30
C ILE A 40 8.75 -0.22 1.98
N LEU A 41 8.89 -0.26 3.30
CA LEU A 41 9.49 0.83 4.06
C LEU A 41 10.98 0.91 3.72
N GLY A 42 11.46 2.12 3.37
CA GLY A 42 12.85 2.35 2.96
C GLY A 42 13.88 2.32 4.09
N PHE A 43 13.46 2.01 5.31
CA PHE A 43 14.29 1.97 6.52
C PHE A 43 13.69 1.00 7.54
N GLU A 44 14.52 0.54 8.49
CA GLU A 44 14.05 -0.22 9.64
C GLU A 44 13.53 0.71 10.73
N CYS A 45 12.41 0.35 11.35
CA CYS A 45 11.88 1.07 12.51
C CYS A 45 12.88 0.99 13.68
N SER A 46 13.20 2.13 14.27
CA SER A 46 14.16 2.23 15.40
C SER A 46 13.67 1.55 16.69
N GLY A 47 12.36 1.30 16.82
CA GLY A 47 11.73 0.79 18.05
C GLY A 47 11.63 1.83 19.18
N ALA A 48 12.10 3.06 18.96
CA ALA A 48 12.04 4.15 19.93
C ALA A 48 11.90 5.51 19.24
N GLY A 49 11.22 6.45 19.90
CA GLY A 49 10.99 7.80 19.40
C GLY A 49 9.62 8.32 19.83
N GLU A 50 9.25 9.49 19.31
CA GLU A 50 7.94 10.10 19.56
C GLU A 50 6.85 9.62 18.59
N HIS A 51 7.23 8.84 17.58
CA HIS A 51 6.32 8.31 16.58
C HIS A 51 6.07 6.83 16.79
N LEU A 52 4.80 6.44 16.74
CA LEU A 52 4.39 5.06 16.55
C LEU A 52 4.28 4.79 15.04
N ILE A 53 5.04 3.82 14.55
CA ILE A 53 4.97 3.39 13.14
C ILE A 53 4.14 2.11 13.08
N VAL A 54 3.06 2.13 12.30
CA VAL A 54 2.13 1.00 12.14
C VAL A 54 1.95 0.64 10.68
N ASN A 55 1.85 -0.65 10.39
CA ASN A 55 1.44 -1.14 9.08
C ASN A 55 -0.06 -1.41 9.10
N ILE A 56 -0.78 -0.84 8.14
CA ILE A 56 -2.22 -0.98 8.03
C ILE A 56 -2.57 -1.75 6.77
N ARG A 57 -3.35 -2.82 6.93
CA ARG A 57 -3.99 -3.53 5.83
C ARG A 57 -5.43 -3.03 5.66
N LYS A 58 -5.78 -2.57 4.45
CA LYS A 58 -7.16 -2.16 4.09
C LYS A 58 -7.66 -2.86 2.82
N GLN A 59 -8.98 -2.86 2.62
CA GLN A 59 -9.64 -3.39 1.42
C GLN A 59 -10.88 -2.55 1.05
N GLY A 60 -10.75 -1.65 0.06
CA GLY A 60 -11.88 -0.85 -0.44
C GLY A 60 -11.97 0.59 0.08
N GLN A 61 -11.08 1.01 0.97
CA GLN A 61 -11.11 2.31 1.65
C GLN A 61 -10.08 3.26 1.05
N ASP A 62 -10.39 4.55 1.08
CA ASP A 62 -9.48 5.62 0.72
C ASP A 62 -8.42 5.82 1.80
N SER A 63 -7.23 6.30 1.43
CA SER A 63 -6.13 6.50 2.40
C SER A 63 -6.50 7.53 3.47
N TRP A 64 -7.27 8.56 3.10
CA TRP A 64 -7.79 9.58 4.02
C TRP A 64 -8.82 9.05 5.01
N TRP A 65 -9.60 8.02 4.61
CA TRP A 65 -10.53 7.37 5.53
C TRP A 65 -9.76 6.70 6.68
N ILE A 66 -8.70 5.98 6.34
CA ILE A 66 -7.82 5.34 7.33
C ILE A 66 -7.16 6.39 8.24
N GLU A 67 -6.64 7.47 7.67
CA GLU A 67 -6.06 8.60 8.43
C GLU A 67 -7.04 9.16 9.46
N ALA A 68 -8.26 9.49 9.06
CA ALA A 68 -9.28 10.00 9.97
C ALA A 68 -9.65 9.00 11.08
N ARG A 69 -9.76 7.70 10.76
CA ARG A 69 -10.03 6.66 11.78
C ARG A 69 -8.87 6.52 12.76
N LEU A 70 -7.62 6.58 12.28
CA LEU A 70 -6.44 6.55 13.15
C LEU A 70 -6.39 7.78 14.07
N ALA A 71 -6.70 8.96 13.55
CA ALA A 71 -6.78 10.19 14.35
C ALA A 71 -7.79 10.05 15.51
N GLU A 72 -8.98 9.52 15.20
CA GLU A 72 -10.02 9.23 16.20
C GLU A 72 -9.58 8.17 17.23
N LEU A 73 -9.02 7.05 16.79
CA LEU A 73 -8.61 5.93 17.67
C LEU A 73 -7.53 6.35 18.67
N PHE A 74 -6.63 7.23 18.27
CA PHE A 74 -5.50 7.66 19.09
C PHE A 74 -5.70 9.02 19.76
N ASP A 75 -6.85 9.66 19.55
CA ASP A 75 -7.17 11.00 20.05
C ASP A 75 -6.05 12.00 19.72
N ILE A 76 -5.77 12.13 18.42
CA ILE A 76 -4.80 13.07 17.85
C ILE A 76 -5.39 13.78 16.63
N GLU A 77 -4.82 14.93 16.26
CA GLU A 77 -5.17 15.63 15.02
C GLU A 77 -4.58 14.90 13.79
N GLU A 78 -5.28 14.93 12.65
CA GLU A 78 -4.83 14.31 11.38
C GLU A 78 -3.44 14.79 10.95
N ARG A 79 -3.09 16.06 11.20
CA ARG A 79 -1.75 16.60 10.90
C ARG A 79 -0.59 15.91 11.63
N HIS A 80 -0.88 15.12 12.67
CA HIS A 80 0.09 14.30 13.40
C HIS A 80 0.27 12.91 12.78
N ILE A 81 -0.39 12.62 11.67
CA ILE A 81 -0.31 11.36 10.93
C ILE A 81 0.44 11.60 9.62
N GLY A 82 1.47 10.79 9.37
CA GLY A 82 2.25 10.81 8.14
C GLY A 82 2.23 9.47 7.41
N TYR A 83 2.30 9.49 6.08
CA TYR A 83 2.35 8.28 5.23
C TYR A 83 2.92 8.62 3.84
N CYS A 84 3.37 7.59 3.10
CA CYS A 84 4.01 7.75 1.80
C CYS A 84 3.01 7.63 0.65
N GLY A 85 2.33 8.74 0.36
CA GLY A 85 1.43 8.86 -0.79
C GLY A 85 0.11 8.12 -0.63
N LEU A 86 -0.74 8.24 -1.65
CA LEU A 86 -2.07 7.61 -1.63
C LEU A 86 -1.99 6.18 -2.15
N LYS A 87 -2.82 5.31 -1.59
CA LYS A 87 -3.02 3.95 -2.07
C LYS A 87 -4.40 3.82 -2.72
N ASP A 88 -4.47 3.03 -3.78
CA ASP A 88 -5.70 2.77 -4.52
C ASP A 88 -6.82 2.29 -3.62
N ARG A 89 -8.04 2.79 -3.89
CA ARG A 89 -9.24 2.40 -3.16
C ARG A 89 -9.66 0.96 -3.50
N TYR A 90 -9.66 0.61 -4.78
CA TYR A 90 -10.16 -0.67 -5.29
C TYR A 90 -9.09 -1.78 -5.22
N ALA A 91 -8.44 -1.92 -4.08
CA ALA A 91 -7.27 -2.77 -3.91
C ALA A 91 -7.19 -3.31 -2.48
N VAL A 92 -6.43 -4.39 -2.30
CA VAL A 92 -5.90 -4.75 -0.99
C VAL A 92 -4.55 -4.07 -0.84
N THR A 93 -4.37 -3.25 0.20
CA THR A 93 -3.14 -2.48 0.35
C THR A 93 -2.58 -2.57 1.76
N TYR A 94 -1.27 -2.71 1.85
CA TYR A 94 -0.47 -2.62 3.08
C TYR A 94 0.26 -1.28 3.01
N HIS A 95 0.06 -0.45 4.02
CA HIS A 95 0.50 0.94 4.01
C HIS A 95 1.00 1.34 5.39
N TRP A 96 2.20 1.91 5.43
CA TRP A 96 2.82 2.38 6.64
C TRP A 96 2.32 3.79 6.99
N TYR A 97 1.93 3.93 8.25
CA TYR A 97 1.56 5.20 8.86
C TYR A 97 2.47 5.50 10.04
N SER A 98 2.78 6.78 10.23
CA SER A 98 3.52 7.30 11.36
C SER A 98 2.60 8.22 12.17
N LEU A 99 2.40 7.91 13.44
CA LEU A 99 1.54 8.67 14.33
C LEU A 99 2.41 9.36 15.38
N TYR A 100 2.41 10.70 15.42
CA TYR A 100 3.13 11.47 16.42
C TYR A 100 2.39 11.41 17.77
N LEU A 101 2.98 10.69 18.72
CA LEU A 101 2.42 10.35 20.04
C LEU A 101 3.45 10.57 21.15
N PRO A 102 3.93 11.81 21.36
CA PRO A 102 4.99 12.09 22.33
C PRO A 102 4.55 11.69 23.75
N ASN A 103 5.43 10.98 24.46
CA ASN A 103 5.22 10.51 25.83
C ASN A 103 4.02 9.57 26.03
N ARG A 104 3.50 8.93 24.98
CA ARG A 104 2.46 7.90 25.07
C ARG A 104 3.03 6.53 24.71
N PHE A 105 2.71 5.53 25.53
CA PHE A 105 2.95 4.12 25.21
C PHE A 105 1.62 3.48 24.83
N VAL A 106 1.52 2.97 23.61
CA VAL A 106 0.31 2.29 23.11
C VAL A 106 0.63 0.85 22.79
N ASN A 107 -0.25 -0.05 23.24
CA ASN A 107 -0.21 -1.43 22.83
C ASN A 107 -1.04 -1.59 21.54
N ILE A 108 -0.36 -1.83 20.43
CA ILE A 108 -0.97 -1.99 19.11
C ILE A 108 -1.88 -3.22 19.01
N THR A 109 -1.64 -4.27 19.82
CA THR A 109 -2.41 -5.51 19.76
C THR A 109 -3.87 -5.33 20.19
N ASP A 110 -4.18 -4.24 20.90
CA ASP A 110 -5.52 -3.93 21.37
C ASP A 110 -6.32 -3.04 20.38
N LEU A 111 -5.70 -2.66 19.26
CA LEU A 111 -6.30 -1.80 18.25
C LEU A 111 -6.99 -2.64 17.17
N SER A 112 -8.32 -2.66 17.22
CA SER A 112 -9.15 -3.28 16.19
C SER A 112 -10.08 -2.26 15.56
N HIS A 113 -10.20 -2.30 14.23
CA HIS A 113 -11.22 -1.54 13.50
C HIS A 113 -11.91 -2.46 12.49
N THR A 114 -13.16 -2.17 12.12
CA THR A 114 -13.92 -3.00 11.17
C THR A 114 -13.40 -2.91 9.75
N ASP A 115 -12.78 -1.78 9.42
CA ASP A 115 -12.42 -1.43 8.04
C ASP A 115 -10.95 -1.67 7.70
N PHE A 116 -10.11 -1.93 8.70
CA PHE A 116 -8.69 -2.18 8.52
C PHE A 116 -8.09 -2.97 9.69
N GLU A 117 -6.97 -3.62 9.40
CA GLU A 117 -6.19 -4.39 10.36
C GLU A 117 -4.86 -3.66 10.63
N VAL A 118 -4.50 -3.55 11.90
CA VAL A 118 -3.15 -3.14 12.32
C VAL A 118 -2.30 -4.42 12.40
N LEU A 119 -1.17 -4.44 11.69
CA LEU A 119 -0.28 -5.61 11.60
C LEU A 119 0.91 -5.53 12.55
#